data_AF-A0A8W8K4Y1-F1
#
_entry.id   AF-A0A8W8K4Y1-F1
#
_cell.length_a   1.000
_cell.length_b   1.000
_cell.length_c   1.000
_cell.angle_alpha   90.00
_cell.angle_beta   90.00
_cell.angle_gamma   90.00
#
_symmetry.space_group_name_H-M   'P 1'
#
loop_
_entity.id
_entity.type
_entity.pdbx_description
1 polymer ?
#
loop_
_entity_poly.entity_id
_entity_poly.type
_entity_poly.pdbx_seq_one_letter_code
_entity_poly.pdbx_strand_id
1 'polypeptide(L)'
;VTFSCAVGGVALLLCLDIFKPQREKLISLIPTNIKDRVFSDISAHSKDRLFTLDELEKYRGQDGNDIYLAILGQVFDVTKGRKHYGPGGTYHFFTGNAGTRAFVSGDFSQQGLKENLDGLSLKDIQGISGWVDFYHQQYTYIGKLVGHFYDENGNPTAAMDEFENLLEQAKQKQKEDDEDLKRFPPCNSETKVGVSRRIWCSENSGGIKRDWTGVPRQYFQPGNSQARCACVRDKGPPSSGGSSSNNGDLNNPNMKVYDGCEPTATSCNFKD
;
A
#
# COMPACT_ATOMS: atom_id res chain seq x y z
N VAL A 1 -25.03 2.47 -39.93
CA VAL A 1 -25.29 1.40 -38.94
C VAL A 1 -24.13 1.39 -37.94
N THR A 2 -23.93 2.49 -37.20
CA THR A 2 -24.36 2.67 -35.79
C THR A 2 -23.77 1.70 -34.77
N PHE A 3 -22.52 1.23 -34.96
CA PHE A 3 -21.76 0.53 -33.91
C PHE A 3 -20.32 1.04 -33.67
N SER A 4 -19.78 1.91 -34.54
CA SER A 4 -18.36 2.32 -34.47
C SER A 4 -18.08 3.56 -33.60
N CYS A 5 -19.06 4.42 -33.31
CA CYS A 5 -18.84 5.60 -32.45
C CYS A 5 -19.01 5.33 -30.95
N ALA A 6 -19.64 4.23 -30.55
CA ALA A 6 -19.94 3.97 -29.13
C ALA A 6 -18.72 3.44 -28.35
N VAL A 7 -17.83 2.71 -29.01
CA VAL A 7 -16.65 2.09 -28.35
C VAL A 7 -15.55 3.12 -28.07
N GLY A 8 -15.33 4.06 -29.01
CA GLY A 8 -14.35 5.14 -28.82
C GLY A 8 -14.73 6.14 -27.71
N GLY A 9 -16.04 6.37 -27.51
CA GLY A 9 -16.52 7.26 -26.44
C GLY A 9 -16.35 6.68 -25.03
N VAL A 10 -16.54 5.37 -24.87
CA VAL A 10 -16.38 4.69 -23.56
C VAL A 10 -14.91 4.54 -23.18
N ALA A 11 -14.02 4.25 -24.14
CA ALA A 11 -12.58 4.19 -23.89
C ALA A 11 -12.01 5.57 -23.47
N LEU A 12 -12.47 6.66 -24.10
CA LEU A 12 -12.05 8.02 -23.74
C LEU A 12 -12.58 8.45 -22.35
N LEU A 13 -13.79 8.02 -21.98
CA LEU A 13 -14.38 8.30 -20.66
C LEU A 13 -13.71 7.52 -19.51
N LEU A 14 -13.09 6.37 -19.79
CA LEU A 14 -12.34 5.59 -18.81
C LEU A 14 -10.90 6.07 -18.59
N CYS A 15 -10.37 6.91 -19.51
CA CYS A 15 -9.03 7.49 -19.45
C CYS A 15 -8.99 8.92 -18.89
N LEU A 16 -10.13 9.52 -18.55
CA LEU A 16 -10.18 10.83 -17.89
C LEU A 16 -10.41 10.65 -16.38
N ASP A 17 -9.46 11.13 -15.57
CA ASP A 17 -9.40 10.97 -14.10
C ASP A 17 -10.57 11.57 -13.30
N ILE A 18 -11.59 12.11 -13.97
CA ILE A 18 -12.72 12.82 -13.35
C ILE A 18 -13.73 11.83 -12.73
N PHE A 19 -13.73 10.55 -13.13
CA PHE A 19 -14.76 9.56 -12.75
C PHE A 19 -14.23 8.28 -12.09
N LYS A 20 -13.10 8.35 -11.37
CA LYS A 20 -12.49 7.20 -10.66
C LYS A 20 -13.48 6.33 -9.85
N PRO A 21 -14.41 6.86 -9.04
CA PRO A 21 -15.37 6.02 -8.29
C PRO A 21 -16.49 5.41 -9.15
N GLN A 22 -16.79 5.97 -10.33
CA GLN A 22 -17.77 5.39 -11.26
C GLN A 22 -17.14 4.35 -12.19
N ARG A 23 -15.83 4.46 -12.46
CA ARG A 23 -15.02 3.52 -13.24
C ARG A 23 -15.02 2.11 -12.63
N GLU A 24 -14.82 1.98 -11.33
CA GLU A 24 -14.80 0.67 -10.66
C GLU A 24 -16.16 -0.04 -10.70
N LYS A 25 -17.26 0.72 -10.51
CA LYS A 25 -18.63 0.20 -10.67
C LYS A 25 -18.90 -0.23 -12.11
N LEU A 26 -18.47 0.54 -13.11
CA LEU A 26 -18.63 0.16 -14.51
C LEU A 26 -17.81 -1.09 -14.86
N ILE A 27 -16.58 -1.21 -14.38
CA ILE A 27 -15.70 -2.38 -14.62
C ILE A 27 -16.30 -3.65 -14.00
N SER A 28 -16.98 -3.53 -12.85
CA SER A 28 -17.65 -4.68 -12.22
C SER A 28 -18.87 -5.20 -12.98
N LEU A 29 -19.41 -4.40 -13.92
CA LEU A 29 -20.56 -4.75 -14.75
C LEU A 29 -20.15 -5.38 -16.09
N ILE A 30 -18.84 -5.44 -16.40
CA ILE A 30 -18.33 -6.03 -17.64
C ILE A 30 -18.16 -7.54 -17.43
N PRO A 31 -18.79 -8.40 -18.26
CA PRO A 31 -18.54 -9.84 -18.27
C PRO A 31 -17.05 -10.17 -18.40
N THR A 32 -16.55 -11.17 -17.69
CA THR A 32 -15.11 -11.52 -17.62
C THR A 32 -14.48 -11.70 -19.00
N ASN A 33 -15.17 -12.36 -19.93
CA ASN A 33 -14.72 -12.54 -21.31
C ASN A 33 -14.55 -11.24 -22.12
N ILE A 34 -15.29 -10.18 -21.76
CA ILE A 34 -15.16 -8.84 -22.35
C ILE A 34 -14.09 -8.05 -21.60
N LYS A 35 -13.98 -8.23 -20.28
CA LYS A 35 -12.91 -7.66 -19.47
C LYS A 35 -11.54 -8.11 -20.01
N ASP A 36 -11.35 -9.41 -20.19
CA ASP A 36 -10.12 -9.98 -20.72
C ASP A 36 -9.80 -9.47 -22.13
N ARG A 37 -10.81 -9.29 -22.99
CA ARG A 37 -10.64 -8.71 -24.33
C ARG A 37 -10.33 -7.22 -24.30
N VAL A 38 -10.95 -6.43 -23.42
CA VAL A 38 -10.69 -4.99 -23.31
C VAL A 38 -9.30 -4.74 -22.71
N PHE A 39 -8.87 -5.53 -21.71
CA PHE A 39 -7.50 -5.47 -21.19
C PHE A 39 -6.47 -6.00 -22.20
N SER A 40 -6.81 -7.02 -22.98
CA SER A 40 -6.02 -7.50 -24.12
C SER A 40 -5.90 -6.47 -25.26
N ASP A 41 -6.96 -5.75 -25.59
CA ASP A 41 -6.96 -4.73 -26.65
C ASP A 41 -6.30 -3.42 -26.19
N ILE A 42 -6.34 -3.08 -24.90
CA ILE A 42 -5.53 -2.00 -24.31
C ILE A 42 -4.03 -2.37 -24.35
N SER A 43 -3.70 -3.66 -24.21
CA SER A 43 -2.35 -4.20 -24.43
C SER A 43 -1.91 -4.24 -25.91
N ALA A 44 -2.80 -3.96 -26.86
CA ALA A 44 -2.53 -4.04 -28.30
C ALA A 44 -2.06 -2.70 -28.92
N HIS A 45 -1.62 -1.72 -28.11
CA HIS A 45 -0.98 -0.49 -28.60
C HIS A 45 0.51 -0.48 -28.27
N SER A 46 1.31 -0.79 -29.31
CA SER A 46 2.78 -0.94 -29.32
C SER A 46 3.29 -2.06 -28.43
N LYS A 47 4.04 -3.02 -28.99
CA LYS A 47 4.94 -3.84 -28.17
C LYS A 47 5.78 -2.87 -27.33
N ASP A 48 5.84 -3.11 -26.01
CA ASP A 48 6.71 -2.35 -25.12
C ASP A 48 8.14 -2.35 -25.67
N ARG A 49 8.83 -1.20 -25.61
CA ARG A 49 10.27 -1.19 -25.84
C ARG A 49 10.93 -1.99 -24.73
N LEU A 50 11.81 -2.91 -25.11
CA LEU A 50 12.59 -3.68 -24.17
C LEU A 50 13.97 -3.06 -24.03
N PHE A 51 14.43 -2.90 -22.79
CA PHE A 51 15.73 -2.38 -22.42
C PHE A 51 16.55 -3.51 -21.81
N THR A 52 17.84 -3.58 -22.12
CA THR A 52 18.80 -4.32 -21.29
C THR A 52 19.36 -3.40 -20.21
N LEU A 53 19.98 -3.96 -19.17
CA LEU A 53 20.64 -3.16 -18.14
C LEU A 53 21.76 -2.28 -18.73
N ASP A 54 22.61 -2.85 -19.60
CA ASP A 54 23.66 -2.12 -20.32
C ASP A 54 23.12 -0.97 -21.19
N GLU A 55 21.91 -1.12 -21.74
CA GLU A 55 21.24 -0.06 -22.46
C GLU A 55 20.72 1.01 -21.50
N LEU A 56 20.07 0.60 -20.40
CA LEU A 56 19.53 1.50 -19.40
C LEU A 56 20.62 2.38 -18.76
N GLU A 57 21.81 1.82 -18.52
CA GLU A 57 22.99 2.52 -17.97
C GLU A 57 23.44 3.75 -18.78
N LYS A 58 23.05 3.85 -20.06
CA LYS A 58 23.36 5.01 -20.92
C LYS A 58 22.49 6.22 -20.59
N TYR A 59 21.36 6.01 -19.93
CA TYR A 59 20.34 7.03 -19.66
C TYR A 59 20.43 7.57 -18.24
N ARG A 60 21.60 8.15 -17.91
CA ARG A 60 21.92 8.72 -16.59
C ARG A 60 21.94 10.24 -16.58
N GLY A 61 21.62 10.89 -17.69
CA GLY A 61 21.63 12.35 -17.79
C GLY A 61 22.98 13.00 -18.04
N GLN A 62 24.04 12.24 -18.26
CA GLN A 62 25.35 12.79 -18.63
C GLN A 62 25.26 13.52 -19.98
N ASP A 63 26.00 14.62 -20.11
CA ASP A 63 26.04 15.45 -21.32
C ASP A 63 24.67 15.90 -21.85
N GLY A 64 23.67 15.99 -20.97
CA GLY A 64 22.31 16.39 -21.33
C GLY A 64 21.43 15.27 -21.88
N ASN A 65 21.92 14.03 -21.96
CA ASN A 65 21.15 12.85 -22.38
C ASN A 65 19.91 12.64 -21.52
N ASP A 66 18.97 11.83 -21.99
CA ASP A 66 17.79 11.47 -21.22
C ASP A 66 18.15 10.70 -19.94
N ILE A 67 17.21 10.69 -18.99
CA ILE A 67 17.35 10.09 -17.68
C ILE A 67 16.24 9.07 -17.48
N TYR A 68 16.59 7.80 -17.43
CA TYR A 68 15.63 6.71 -17.24
C TYR A 68 15.90 5.99 -15.92
N LEU A 69 14.84 5.43 -15.34
CA LEU A 69 14.93 4.56 -14.17
C LEU A 69 13.98 3.37 -14.32
N ALA A 70 14.29 2.29 -13.62
CA ALA A 70 13.44 1.09 -13.57
C ALA A 70 12.97 0.78 -12.14
N ILE A 71 11.69 0.43 -12.02
CA ILE A 71 11.07 -0.09 -10.79
C ILE A 71 10.12 -1.22 -11.17
N LEU A 72 10.25 -2.39 -10.52
CA LEU A 72 9.60 -3.64 -10.95
C LEU A 72 9.79 -3.96 -12.44
N GLY A 73 10.97 -3.65 -12.97
CA GLY A 73 11.27 -3.81 -14.40
C GLY A 73 10.50 -2.87 -15.33
N GLN A 74 9.65 -1.96 -14.83
CA GLN A 74 9.00 -0.94 -15.65
C GLN A 74 9.90 0.28 -15.76
N VAL A 75 10.13 0.75 -16.98
CA VAL A 75 11.09 1.82 -17.30
C VAL A 75 10.34 3.13 -17.53
N PHE A 76 10.77 4.18 -16.84
CA PHE A 76 10.19 5.51 -16.91
C PHE A 76 11.21 6.55 -17.36
N ASP A 77 10.78 7.46 -18.24
CA ASP A 77 11.50 8.68 -18.55
C ASP A 77 11.29 9.72 -17.44
N VAL A 78 12.35 9.95 -16.67
CA VAL A 78 12.40 10.93 -15.59
C VAL A 78 13.21 12.17 -15.93
N THR A 79 13.46 12.43 -17.22
CA THR A 79 14.24 13.57 -17.71
C THR A 79 13.69 14.91 -17.23
N LYS A 80 12.36 15.07 -17.14
CA LYS A 80 11.75 16.30 -16.58
C LYS A 80 12.08 16.54 -15.10
N GLY A 81 12.48 15.48 -14.38
CA GLY A 81 12.96 15.51 -13.02
C GLY A 81 14.49 15.66 -12.90
N ARG A 82 15.19 16.18 -13.92
CA ARG A 82 16.67 16.28 -13.98
C ARG A 82 17.32 16.84 -12.72
N LYS A 83 16.71 17.80 -12.02
CA LYS A 83 17.22 18.33 -10.74
C LYS A 83 17.38 17.27 -9.64
N HIS A 84 16.57 16.22 -9.71
CA HIS A 84 16.47 15.15 -8.72
C HIS A 84 17.27 13.92 -9.15
N TYR A 85 17.18 13.57 -10.43
CA TYR A 85 17.69 12.32 -10.98
C TYR A 85 18.96 12.49 -11.83
N GLY A 86 19.22 13.70 -12.34
CA GLY A 86 20.42 13.98 -13.13
C GLY A 86 21.70 13.98 -12.28
N PRO A 87 22.87 14.14 -12.92
CA PRO A 87 24.14 14.21 -12.21
C PRO A 87 24.13 15.24 -11.07
N GLY A 88 24.53 14.82 -9.86
CA GLY A 88 24.51 15.64 -8.64
C GLY A 88 23.15 15.73 -7.93
N GLY A 89 22.08 15.14 -8.49
CA GLY A 89 20.78 15.06 -7.85
C GLY A 89 20.72 14.00 -6.73
N THR A 90 19.85 14.22 -5.74
CA THR A 90 19.73 13.36 -4.56
C THR A 90 19.27 11.94 -4.86
N TYR A 91 18.65 11.69 -6.01
CA TYR A 91 18.11 10.39 -6.42
C TYR A 91 18.82 9.82 -7.65
N HIS A 92 20.00 10.36 -8.00
CA HIS A 92 20.76 9.97 -9.18
C HIS A 92 21.13 8.47 -9.21
N PHE A 93 21.28 7.83 -8.04
CA PHE A 93 21.62 6.41 -7.91
C PHE A 93 20.57 5.46 -8.52
N PHE A 94 19.32 5.88 -8.65
CA PHE A 94 18.27 5.10 -9.32
C PHE A 94 18.35 5.14 -10.85
N THR A 95 19.06 6.11 -11.41
CA THR A 95 19.08 6.32 -12.87
C THR A 95 20.04 5.37 -13.53
N GLY A 96 19.66 4.90 -14.71
CA GLY A 96 20.43 3.90 -15.45
C GLY A 96 20.72 2.65 -14.61
N ASN A 97 19.83 2.27 -13.72
CA ASN A 97 19.99 1.12 -12.83
C ASN A 97 18.63 0.50 -12.53
N ALA A 98 18.66 -0.71 -11.96
CA ALA A 98 17.50 -1.49 -11.60
C ALA A 98 17.52 -1.77 -10.09
N GLY A 99 16.68 -1.05 -9.35
CA GLY A 99 16.81 -0.92 -7.89
C GLY A 99 15.49 -0.97 -7.14
N THR A 100 14.57 -1.86 -7.53
CA THR A 100 13.23 -1.98 -6.92
C THR A 100 13.28 -1.99 -5.40
N ARG A 101 14.18 -2.78 -4.80
CA ARG A 101 14.30 -2.91 -3.34
C ARG A 101 14.71 -1.61 -2.65
N ALA A 102 15.51 -0.77 -3.29
CA ALA A 102 16.02 0.46 -2.71
C ALA A 102 14.93 1.53 -2.47
N PHE A 103 13.80 1.45 -3.19
CA PHE A 103 12.67 2.37 -3.01
C PHE A 103 12.01 2.30 -1.62
N VAL A 104 12.11 1.16 -0.94
CA VAL A 104 11.48 0.92 0.36
C VAL A 104 12.48 0.63 1.47
N SER A 105 13.62 0.03 1.14
CA SER A 105 14.68 -0.22 2.11
C SER A 105 15.53 1.01 2.44
N GLY A 106 15.61 1.99 1.54
CA GLY A 106 16.52 3.14 1.68
C GLY A 106 18.02 2.79 1.57
N ASP A 107 18.34 1.55 1.20
CA ASP A 107 19.71 1.11 0.94
C ASP A 107 20.07 1.39 -0.52
N PHE A 108 20.83 2.45 -0.74
CA PHE A 108 21.27 2.90 -2.07
C PHE A 108 22.67 2.41 -2.44
N SER A 109 23.23 1.48 -1.65
CA SER A 109 24.48 0.81 -2.01
C SER A 109 24.24 -0.16 -3.18
N GLN A 110 25.33 -0.65 -3.79
CA GLN A 110 25.25 -1.71 -4.80
C GLN A 110 24.56 -2.99 -4.28
N GLN A 111 24.55 -3.21 -2.96
CA GLN A 111 23.85 -4.36 -2.37
C GLN A 111 22.34 -4.13 -2.28
N GLY A 112 21.90 -2.88 -2.17
CA GLY A 112 20.49 -2.50 -2.08
C GLY A 112 19.82 -2.20 -3.42
N LEU A 113 20.58 -1.75 -4.42
CA LEU A 113 20.15 -1.57 -5.81
C LEU A 113 20.06 -2.93 -6.52
N LYS A 114 19.08 -3.72 -6.10
CA LYS A 114 18.77 -5.04 -6.66
C LYS A 114 17.33 -5.12 -7.12
N GLU A 115 17.13 -5.92 -8.16
CA GLU A 115 15.84 -6.36 -8.64
C GLU A 115 15.40 -7.63 -7.92
N ASN A 116 15.12 -7.57 -6.62
CA ASN A 116 14.50 -8.70 -5.92
C ASN A 116 13.63 -8.21 -4.76
N LEU A 117 12.86 -9.13 -4.19
CA LEU A 117 11.91 -8.86 -3.10
C LEU A 117 12.36 -9.48 -1.77
N ASP A 118 13.60 -9.99 -1.71
CA ASP A 118 14.11 -10.77 -0.58
C ASP A 118 14.03 -9.98 0.74
N GLY A 119 13.34 -10.59 1.71
CA GLY A 119 13.20 -10.04 3.07
C GLY A 119 12.29 -8.82 3.17
N LEU A 120 11.56 -8.45 2.12
CA LEU A 120 10.59 -7.36 2.17
C LEU A 120 9.30 -7.80 2.89
N SER A 121 8.75 -6.91 3.71
CA SER A 121 7.46 -7.11 4.36
C SER A 121 6.30 -6.80 3.41
N LEU A 122 5.08 -7.27 3.71
CA LEU A 122 3.88 -6.91 2.95
C LEU A 122 3.66 -5.39 2.86
N LYS A 123 4.07 -4.64 3.89
CA LYS A 123 4.02 -3.17 3.87
C LYS A 123 5.02 -2.58 2.86
N ASP A 124 6.19 -3.17 2.73
CA ASP A 124 7.19 -2.76 1.74
C ASP A 124 6.70 -3.04 0.32
N ILE A 125 6.04 -4.19 0.11
CA ILE A 125 5.40 -4.52 -1.18
C ILE A 125 4.35 -3.48 -1.58
N GLN A 126 3.50 -3.06 -0.63
CA GLN A 126 2.58 -1.94 -0.87
C GLN A 126 3.30 -0.63 -1.15
N GLY A 127 4.41 -0.37 -0.46
CA GLY A 127 5.26 0.79 -0.71
C GLY A 127 5.81 0.81 -2.14
N ILE A 128 6.30 -0.32 -2.65
CA ILE A 128 6.75 -0.47 -4.04
C ILE A 128 5.59 -0.18 -5.00
N SER A 129 4.41 -0.79 -4.78
CA SER A 129 3.23 -0.52 -5.60
C SER A 129 2.87 0.97 -5.62
N GLY A 130 2.94 1.65 -4.47
CA GLY A 130 2.69 3.10 -4.38
C GLY A 130 3.71 3.94 -5.14
N TRP A 131 4.98 3.52 -5.15
CA TRP A 131 6.01 4.17 -5.97
C TRP A 131 5.77 3.98 -7.47
N VAL A 132 5.38 2.77 -7.90
CA VAL A 132 5.02 2.52 -9.30
C VAL A 132 3.84 3.39 -9.73
N ASP A 133 2.79 3.49 -8.91
CA ASP A 133 1.65 4.38 -9.16
C ASP A 133 2.08 5.84 -9.27
N PHE A 134 2.98 6.29 -8.39
CA PHE A 134 3.56 7.62 -8.45
C PHE A 134 4.29 7.85 -9.78
N TYR A 135 5.11 6.90 -10.25
CA TYR A 135 5.84 7.06 -11.51
C TYR A 135 4.92 7.07 -12.73
N HIS A 136 3.86 6.26 -12.75
CA HIS A 136 2.84 6.32 -13.80
C HIS A 136 2.11 7.66 -13.85
N GLN A 137 1.83 8.25 -12.69
CA GLN A 137 1.17 9.56 -12.62
C GLN A 137 2.12 10.71 -12.95
N GLN A 138 3.37 10.60 -12.51
CA GLN A 138 4.31 11.72 -12.52
C GLN A 138 5.30 11.65 -13.66
N TYR A 139 5.45 10.57 -14.41
CA TYR A 139 6.47 10.40 -15.45
C TYR A 139 5.95 9.59 -16.63
N THR A 140 6.72 9.53 -17.71
CA THR A 140 6.31 8.81 -18.92
C THR A 140 6.82 7.38 -18.84
N TYR A 141 5.92 6.41 -18.84
CA TYR A 141 6.27 5.00 -19.05
C TYR A 141 6.76 4.80 -20.48
N ILE A 142 7.93 4.16 -20.65
CA ILE A 142 8.59 4.01 -21.95
C ILE A 142 8.96 2.56 -22.31
N GLY A 143 8.72 1.59 -21.42
CA GLY A 143 8.93 0.18 -21.71
C GLY A 143 9.30 -0.66 -20.50
N LYS A 144 9.96 -1.79 -20.75
CA LYS A 144 10.33 -2.79 -19.75
C LYS A 144 11.82 -3.11 -19.78
N LEU A 145 12.38 -3.38 -18.63
CA LEU A 145 13.74 -3.89 -18.45
C LEU A 145 13.70 -5.41 -18.49
N VAL A 146 14.45 -6.00 -19.42
CA VAL A 146 14.71 -7.43 -19.51
C VAL A 146 15.60 -7.83 -18.35
N GLY A 147 15.15 -8.77 -17.53
CA GLY A 147 15.85 -9.14 -16.30
C GLY A 147 14.97 -9.92 -15.34
N HIS A 148 14.95 -9.50 -14.08
CA HIS A 148 14.29 -10.28 -13.03
C HIS A 148 12.77 -10.37 -13.20
N PHE A 149 12.10 -9.26 -13.54
CA PHE A 149 10.63 -9.19 -13.61
C PHE A 149 10.05 -9.46 -15.00
N TYR A 150 10.82 -9.25 -16.07
CA TYR A 150 10.39 -9.48 -17.45
C TYR A 150 11.43 -10.26 -18.27
N ASP A 151 10.97 -11.19 -19.09
CA ASP A 151 11.83 -11.97 -19.99
C ASP A 151 12.25 -11.18 -21.25
N GLU A 152 13.03 -11.83 -22.12
CA GLU A 152 13.53 -11.26 -23.39
C GLU A 152 12.43 -10.87 -24.39
N ASN A 153 11.20 -11.33 -24.18
CA ASN A 153 10.03 -11.02 -24.99
C ASN A 153 9.11 -9.99 -24.30
N GLY A 154 9.46 -9.54 -23.07
CA GLY A 154 8.68 -8.61 -22.27
C GLY A 154 7.51 -9.26 -21.50
N ASN A 155 7.49 -10.60 -21.42
CA ASN A 155 6.50 -11.32 -20.64
C ASN A 155 6.89 -11.32 -19.14
N PRO A 156 5.91 -11.29 -18.23
CA PRO A 156 6.18 -11.44 -16.79
C PRO A 156 6.93 -12.75 -16.49
N THR A 157 7.88 -12.68 -15.57
CA THR A 157 8.55 -13.86 -15.00
C THR A 157 7.83 -14.33 -13.72
N ALA A 158 8.25 -15.47 -13.18
CA ALA A 158 7.78 -15.94 -11.87
C ALA A 158 8.00 -14.93 -10.73
N ALA A 159 9.00 -14.05 -10.82
CA ALA A 159 9.23 -13.01 -9.83
C ALA A 159 8.17 -11.88 -9.89
N MET A 160 7.66 -11.59 -11.09
CA MET A 160 6.54 -10.66 -11.25
C MET A 160 5.24 -11.29 -10.71
N ASP A 161 5.00 -12.57 -10.98
CA ASP A 161 3.86 -13.30 -10.40
C ASP A 161 3.94 -13.34 -8.86
N GLU A 162 5.14 -13.54 -8.31
CA GLU A 162 5.38 -13.47 -6.86
C GLU A 162 5.03 -12.09 -6.29
N PHE A 163 5.48 -11.00 -6.94
CA PHE A 163 5.13 -9.64 -6.55
C PHE A 163 3.61 -9.44 -6.50
N GLU A 164 2.89 -9.87 -7.55
CA GLU A 164 1.44 -9.71 -7.63
C GLU A 164 0.71 -10.46 -6.52
N ASN A 165 1.14 -11.69 -6.23
CA ASN A 165 0.59 -12.48 -5.12
C ASN A 165 0.87 -11.83 -3.76
N LEU A 166 2.10 -11.35 -3.52
CA LEU A 166 2.45 -10.64 -2.30
C LEU A 166 1.65 -9.34 -2.15
N LEU A 167 1.40 -8.63 -3.25
CA LEU A 167 0.59 -7.40 -3.24
C LEU A 167 -0.86 -7.70 -2.89
N GLU A 168 -1.43 -8.80 -3.36
CA GLU A 168 -2.78 -9.22 -2.99
C GLU A 168 -2.88 -9.61 -1.51
N GLN A 169 -1.90 -10.38 -1.01
CA GLN A 169 -1.79 -10.68 0.43
C GLN A 169 -1.68 -9.42 1.27
N ALA A 170 -0.90 -8.43 0.80
CA ALA A 170 -0.73 -7.18 1.49
C ALA A 170 -2.04 -6.37 1.55
N LYS A 171 -2.79 -6.31 0.43
CA LYS A 171 -4.11 -5.66 0.38
C LYS A 171 -5.12 -6.34 1.31
N GLN A 172 -5.15 -7.67 1.31
CA GLN A 172 -6.03 -8.43 2.20
C GLN A 172 -5.67 -8.19 3.66
N LYS A 173 -4.39 -8.26 4.01
CA LYS A 173 -3.91 -7.94 5.37
C LYS A 173 -4.27 -6.51 5.78
N GLN A 174 -4.09 -5.53 4.90
CA GLN A 174 -4.45 -4.15 5.20
C GLN A 174 -5.96 -4.01 5.47
N LYS A 175 -6.79 -4.68 4.68
CA LYS A 175 -8.24 -4.70 4.90
C LYS A 175 -8.60 -5.31 6.26
N GLU A 176 -7.96 -6.42 6.64
CA GLU A 176 -8.15 -7.05 7.95
C GLU A 176 -7.71 -6.14 9.09
N ASP A 177 -6.54 -5.50 8.97
CA ASP A 177 -6.03 -4.54 9.95
C ASP A 177 -6.95 -3.31 10.07
N ASP A 178 -7.50 -2.80 8.97
CA ASP A 178 -8.46 -1.69 8.94
C ASP A 178 -9.81 -2.07 9.59
N GLU A 179 -10.29 -3.30 9.36
CA GLU A 179 -11.49 -3.82 10.00
C GLU A 179 -11.28 -4.03 11.51
N ASP A 180 -10.12 -4.52 11.92
CA ASP A 180 -9.73 -4.65 13.33
C ASP A 180 -9.63 -3.27 14.02
N LEU A 181 -9.06 -2.26 13.36
CA LEU A 181 -9.04 -0.88 13.86
C LEU A 181 -10.43 -0.29 14.02
N LYS A 182 -11.35 -0.54 13.08
CA LYS A 182 -12.76 -0.12 13.21
C LYS A 182 -13.46 -0.84 14.35
N ARG A 183 -13.19 -2.13 14.53
CA ARG A 183 -13.77 -2.96 15.60
C ARG A 183 -13.24 -2.53 16.97
N PHE A 184 -11.94 -2.27 17.07
CA PHE A 184 -11.23 -1.96 18.30
C PHE A 184 -10.36 -0.69 18.11
N PRO A 185 -10.99 0.50 18.10
CA PRO A 185 -10.29 1.77 17.87
C PRO A 185 -9.13 2.01 18.84
N PRO A 186 -8.03 2.66 18.41
CA PRO A 186 -6.98 3.08 19.32
C PRO A 186 -7.52 3.98 20.44
N CYS A 187 -6.95 3.87 21.64
CA CYS A 187 -7.24 4.80 22.73
C CYS A 187 -6.65 6.18 22.45
N ASN A 188 -7.24 7.21 23.07
CA ASN A 188 -6.56 8.48 23.23
C ASN A 188 -5.49 8.35 24.32
N SER A 189 -4.39 9.07 24.18
CA SER A 189 -3.29 9.06 25.15
C SER A 189 -2.63 10.42 25.31
N GLU A 190 -2.22 10.72 26.53
CA GLU A 190 -1.42 11.88 26.89
C GLU A 190 -0.27 11.41 27.79
N THR A 191 0.95 11.88 27.52
CA THR A 191 2.12 11.61 28.36
C THR A 191 2.70 12.93 28.84
N LYS A 192 2.87 13.05 30.16
CA LYS A 192 3.57 14.18 30.79
C LYS A 192 4.93 13.71 31.26
N VAL A 193 5.98 14.37 30.78
CA VAL A 193 7.38 14.04 31.09
C VAL A 193 7.60 13.97 32.61
N GLY A 194 8.00 12.80 33.11
CA GLY A 194 8.39 12.58 34.50
C GLY A 194 7.24 12.53 35.52
N VAL A 195 6.00 12.29 35.09
CA VAL A 195 4.84 12.36 35.99
C VAL A 195 3.83 11.25 35.74
N SER A 196 3.25 11.19 34.56
CA SER A 196 2.09 10.32 34.34
C SER A 196 1.74 10.13 32.88
N ARG A 197 1.37 8.89 32.53
CA ARG A 197 0.70 8.55 31.28
C ARG A 197 -0.79 8.40 31.55
N ARG A 198 -1.62 9.05 30.74
CA ARG A 198 -3.08 8.88 30.74
C ARG A 198 -3.50 8.21 29.44
N ILE A 199 -4.38 7.23 29.53
CA ILE A 199 -5.10 6.68 28.38
C ILE A 199 -6.60 6.74 28.66
N TRP A 200 -7.39 7.02 27.64
CA TRP A 200 -8.84 7.04 27.78
C TRP A 200 -9.55 6.74 26.47
N CYS A 201 -10.81 6.39 26.60
CA CYS A 201 -11.73 6.19 25.51
C CYS A 201 -12.82 7.26 25.55
N SER A 202 -13.26 7.67 24.37
CA SER A 202 -14.37 8.59 24.14
C SER A 202 -15.09 8.21 22.85
N GLU A 203 -16.20 8.89 22.55
CA GLU A 203 -16.91 8.74 21.27
C GLU A 203 -16.04 9.09 20.05
N ASN A 204 -14.86 9.69 20.26
CA ASN A 204 -13.85 9.93 19.24
C ASN A 204 -12.46 9.53 19.77
N SER A 205 -12.02 8.32 19.43
CA SER A 205 -10.71 7.79 19.82
C SER A 205 -10.01 7.20 18.59
N GLY A 206 -8.71 7.48 18.44
CA GLY A 206 -7.94 7.04 17.28
C GLY A 206 -8.45 7.61 15.94
N GLY A 207 -9.16 8.74 15.96
CA GLY A 207 -9.78 9.35 14.78
C GLY A 207 -11.10 8.69 14.33
N ILE A 208 -11.60 7.70 15.08
CA ILE A 208 -12.83 6.97 14.76
C ILE A 208 -13.97 7.49 15.63
N LYS A 209 -15.02 8.04 14.98
CA LYS A 209 -16.26 8.48 15.62
C LYS A 209 -17.26 7.33 15.77
N ARG A 210 -17.94 7.27 16.90
CA ARG A 210 -18.85 6.18 17.30
C ARG A 210 -19.87 6.66 18.34
N ASP A 211 -20.91 5.88 18.55
CA ASP A 211 -22.03 6.13 19.48
C ASP A 211 -21.79 5.59 20.90
N TRP A 212 -20.55 5.22 21.23
CA TRP A 212 -20.17 4.68 22.53
C TRP A 212 -18.77 5.11 22.95
N THR A 213 -18.57 5.25 24.26
CA THR A 213 -17.28 5.62 24.87
C THR A 213 -16.40 4.39 25.08
N GLY A 214 -16.89 3.38 25.81
CA GLY A 214 -16.14 2.16 26.10
C GLY A 214 -14.94 2.36 27.02
N VAL A 215 -14.15 1.30 27.19
CA VAL A 215 -13.06 1.24 28.15
C VAL A 215 -11.74 0.86 27.47
N PRO A 216 -10.59 1.37 27.94
CA PRO A 216 -9.29 1.02 27.39
C PRO A 216 -8.87 -0.39 27.82
N ARG A 217 -8.28 -1.13 26.89
CA ARG A 217 -7.69 -2.47 27.10
C ARG A 217 -6.35 -2.59 26.41
N GLN A 218 -5.47 -3.40 26.98
CA GLN A 218 -4.32 -3.94 26.28
C GLN A 218 -4.82 -5.01 25.32
N TYR A 219 -4.79 -4.73 24.02
CA TYR A 219 -5.24 -5.63 22.98
C TYR A 219 -4.05 -6.27 22.27
N PHE A 220 -4.01 -7.60 22.29
CA PHE A 220 -3.00 -8.45 21.66
C PHE A 220 -3.58 -8.96 20.35
N GLN A 221 -3.30 -8.25 19.26
CA GLN A 221 -3.72 -8.69 17.93
C GLN A 221 -3.09 -10.05 17.61
N PRO A 222 -3.82 -11.01 17.00
CA PRO A 222 -3.25 -12.27 16.57
C PRO A 222 -1.99 -12.09 15.73
N GLY A 223 -0.92 -12.83 16.08
CA GLY A 223 0.38 -12.71 15.43
C GLY A 223 1.26 -11.55 15.92
N ASN A 224 0.77 -10.70 16.83
CA ASN A 224 1.55 -9.64 17.45
C ASN A 224 1.75 -9.91 18.94
N SER A 225 3.01 -9.93 19.39
CA SER A 225 3.38 -10.11 20.80
C SER A 225 3.23 -8.83 21.63
N GLN A 226 3.23 -7.67 20.98
CA GLN A 226 3.07 -6.37 21.64
C GLN A 226 1.61 -5.97 21.67
N ALA A 227 1.11 -5.63 22.85
CA ALA A 227 -0.22 -5.07 22.99
C ALA A 227 -0.27 -3.61 22.55
N ARG A 228 -1.35 -3.24 21.85
CA ARG A 228 -1.75 -1.84 21.65
C ARG A 228 -2.89 -1.49 22.60
N CYS A 229 -3.10 -0.20 22.86
CA CYS A 229 -4.33 0.22 23.52
C CYS A 229 -5.50 0.16 22.53
N ALA A 230 -6.60 -0.44 22.94
CA ALA A 230 -7.86 -0.45 22.21
C ALA A 230 -9.03 -0.03 23.10
N CYS A 231 -9.96 0.72 22.54
CA CYS A 231 -11.24 1.01 23.14
C CYS A 231 -12.24 -0.08 22.82
N VAL A 232 -12.88 -0.63 23.85
CA VAL A 232 -13.71 -1.83 23.73
C VAL A 232 -15.03 -1.63 24.46
N ARG A 233 -16.11 -2.25 23.95
CA ARG A 233 -17.44 -2.08 24.57
C ARG A 233 -17.43 -2.75 25.93
N ASP A 234 -17.99 -2.09 26.94
CA ASP A 234 -18.21 -2.66 28.28
C ASP A 234 -19.64 -3.20 28.47
N LYS A 235 -20.51 -2.98 27.47
CA LYS A 235 -21.93 -3.32 27.48
C LYS A 235 -22.42 -3.70 26.08
N GLY A 236 -23.54 -4.41 26.03
CA GLY A 236 -24.15 -4.89 24.79
C GLY A 236 -23.48 -6.15 24.24
N PRO A 237 -23.82 -6.57 23.02
CA PRO A 237 -23.23 -7.76 22.41
C PRO A 237 -21.74 -7.54 22.07
N PRO A 238 -20.91 -8.59 22.07
CA PRO A 238 -19.50 -8.48 21.72
C PRO A 238 -19.29 -8.13 20.24
N SER A 239 -18.24 -7.36 19.97
CA SER A 239 -17.89 -6.88 18.63
C SER A 239 -17.37 -8.01 17.71
N SER A 240 -16.94 -9.14 18.28
CA SER A 240 -16.54 -10.35 17.55
C SER A 240 -17.72 -11.28 17.20
N GLY A 241 -18.92 -11.01 17.72
CA GLY A 241 -20.06 -11.94 17.63
C GLY A 241 -19.87 -13.23 18.44
N GLY A 242 -20.85 -14.13 18.35
CA GLY A 242 -20.72 -15.51 18.85
C GLY A 242 -21.01 -15.76 20.34
N SER A 243 -21.37 -14.74 21.12
CA SER A 243 -21.77 -14.90 22.52
C SER A 243 -23.06 -14.14 22.83
N SER A 244 -23.92 -14.72 23.66
CA SER A 244 -25.13 -14.09 24.21
C SER A 244 -24.84 -13.16 25.40
N SER A 245 -23.57 -12.93 25.73
CA SER A 245 -23.17 -12.02 26.80
C SER A 245 -23.48 -10.57 26.42
N ASN A 246 -23.95 -9.80 27.41
CA ASN A 246 -24.28 -8.38 27.24
C ASN A 246 -23.25 -7.44 27.89
N ASN A 247 -22.03 -7.93 28.09
CA ASN A 247 -20.92 -7.20 28.69
C ASN A 247 -19.90 -6.71 27.65
N GLY A 248 -20.32 -6.54 26.40
CA GLY A 248 -19.48 -6.07 25.30
C GLY A 248 -18.29 -7.00 25.04
N ASP A 249 -17.11 -6.41 24.98
CA ASP A 249 -15.84 -7.07 24.64
C ASP A 249 -15.01 -7.46 25.88
N LEU A 250 -15.57 -7.33 27.09
CA LEU A 250 -14.83 -7.51 28.35
C LEU A 250 -14.27 -8.93 28.55
N ASN A 251 -14.86 -9.92 27.89
CA ASN A 251 -14.42 -11.32 27.95
C ASN A 251 -13.57 -11.74 26.75
N ASN A 252 -13.16 -10.82 25.89
CA ASN A 252 -12.33 -11.15 24.73
C ASN A 252 -10.95 -11.68 25.20
N PRO A 253 -10.55 -12.90 24.80
CA PRO A 253 -9.32 -13.54 25.30
C PRO A 253 -8.05 -12.81 24.87
N ASN A 254 -8.13 -11.97 23.83
CA ASN A 254 -7.02 -11.18 23.33
C ASN A 254 -6.89 -9.82 24.04
N MET A 255 -7.65 -9.58 25.11
CA MET A 255 -7.69 -8.31 25.82
C MET A 255 -7.33 -8.48 27.30
N LYS A 256 -6.56 -7.53 27.83
CA LYS A 256 -6.24 -7.44 29.25
C LYS A 256 -6.57 -6.05 29.80
N VAL A 257 -7.01 -6.03 31.06
CA VAL A 257 -7.14 -4.78 31.83
C VAL A 257 -5.74 -4.27 32.11
N TYR A 258 -5.55 -2.96 32.03
CA TYR A 258 -4.28 -2.35 32.43
C TYR A 258 -4.08 -2.46 33.94
N ASP A 259 -2.88 -2.81 34.38
CA ASP A 259 -2.52 -2.83 35.80
C ASP A 259 -2.78 -1.46 36.45
N GLY A 260 -3.47 -1.45 37.58
CA GLY A 260 -3.84 -0.21 38.29
C GLY A 260 -4.99 0.58 37.65
N CYS A 261 -5.70 0.02 36.67
CA CYS A 261 -6.92 0.61 36.14
C CYS A 261 -8.17 -0.20 36.50
N GLU A 262 -9.21 0.49 36.95
CA GLU A 262 -10.52 -0.13 37.20
C GLU A 262 -11.07 -0.77 35.91
N PRO A 263 -11.58 -2.02 35.95
CA PRO A 263 -12.04 -2.71 34.76
C PRO A 263 -13.05 -1.92 33.92
N THR A 264 -13.95 -1.16 34.55
CA THR A 264 -14.99 -0.39 33.83
C THR A 264 -14.65 1.09 33.67
N ALA A 265 -13.43 1.53 34.01
CA ALA A 265 -13.06 2.94 33.86
C ALA A 265 -12.88 3.30 32.39
N THR A 266 -13.41 4.46 31.99
CA THR A 266 -13.22 5.01 30.63
C THR A 266 -11.87 5.74 30.49
N SER A 267 -11.15 5.96 31.59
CA SER A 267 -9.86 6.66 31.65
C SER A 267 -8.97 6.03 32.73
N CYS A 268 -7.72 5.72 32.38
CA CYS A 268 -6.71 5.20 33.30
C CYS A 268 -5.53 6.18 33.41
N ASN A 269 -5.01 6.38 34.61
CA ASN A 269 -3.81 7.18 34.86
C ASN A 269 -2.73 6.29 35.47
N PHE A 270 -1.54 6.30 34.87
CA PHE A 270 -0.38 5.57 35.34
C PHE A 270 0.66 6.58 35.78
N LYS A 271 1.31 6.32 36.91
CA LYS A 271 2.51 7.05 37.34
C LYS A 271 3.71 6.28 36.81
N ASP A 272 4.71 7.01 36.32
CA ASP A 272 5.98 6.43 35.88
C ASP A 272 6.76 5.85 37.08
#